data_AF-A0A2W4MSC9-F1
#
_entry.id   AF-A0A2W4MSC9-F1
#
_cell.length_a   1.000
_cell.length_b   1.000
_cell.length_c   1.000
_cell.angle_alpha   90.00
_cell.angle_beta   90.00
_cell.angle_gamma   90.00
#
_symmetry.space_group_name_H-M   'P 1'
#
loop_
_entity.id
_entity.type
_entity.pdbx_description
1 polymer ?
#
loop_
_entity_poly.entity_id
_entity_poly.type
_entity_poly.pdbx_seq_one_letter_code
_entity_poly.pdbx_strand_id
1 'polypeptide(L)'
;MRPALRPGVEEEPGQIPVVGLWSDDPEIRQAIPEALAPTVAVLPLNPSSAAAPGPARPQVLLVDATLLEHPTLRPLWRQSPRPPVLVILRAEQLDNPGPVPQLGQDFVVWPCRPGELRLRVRGLLDRTRGRSQPIVCGPIAIDRERLEVWLAGRPLQLTPKEFLVLQ
;
A
#
# COMPACT_ATOMS: atom_id res chain seq x y z
N MET A 1 -30.85 12.70 -7.83
CA MET A 1 -30.40 11.58 -8.67
C MET A 1 -28.96 11.25 -8.30
N ARG A 2 -28.68 10.01 -7.86
CA ARG A 2 -27.31 9.53 -7.58
C ARG A 2 -26.56 9.39 -8.91
N PRO A 3 -25.30 9.86 -9.06
CA PRO A 3 -24.55 9.66 -10.29
C PRO A 3 -24.18 8.18 -10.43
N ALA A 4 -24.34 7.62 -11.62
CA ALA A 4 -23.92 6.28 -11.95
C ALA A 4 -22.38 6.24 -12.04
N LEU A 5 -21.75 5.53 -11.10
CA LEU A 5 -20.39 5.02 -11.26
C LEU A 5 -20.36 4.17 -12.55
N ARG A 6 -19.43 4.46 -13.45
CA ARG A 6 -19.14 3.61 -14.61
C ARG A 6 -18.76 2.19 -14.15
N PRO A 7 -19.03 1.16 -14.98
CA PRO A 7 -19.03 -0.23 -14.55
C PRO A 7 -17.66 -0.59 -14.00
N GLY A 8 -17.68 -1.20 -12.83
CA GLY A 8 -16.48 -1.69 -12.16
C GLY A 8 -15.70 -2.58 -13.10
N VAL A 9 -14.38 -2.54 -12.97
CA VAL A 9 -13.54 -3.70 -13.24
C VAL A 9 -14.29 -4.90 -12.67
N GLU A 10 -14.73 -5.81 -13.54
CA GLU A 10 -15.48 -7.00 -13.16
C GLU A 10 -14.74 -7.65 -12.00
N GLU A 11 -15.45 -7.75 -10.88
CA GLU A 11 -14.95 -8.41 -9.69
C GLU A 11 -14.67 -9.87 -10.04
N GLU A 12 -13.49 -10.36 -9.68
CA GLU A 12 -13.38 -11.73 -9.19
C GLU A 12 -13.79 -11.66 -7.71
N PRO A 13 -15.05 -11.95 -7.36
CA PRO A 13 -15.52 -11.84 -5.99
C PRO A 13 -14.85 -12.97 -5.19
N GLY A 14 -14.13 -12.63 -4.12
CA GLY A 14 -13.68 -13.62 -3.13
C GLY A 14 -12.18 -13.90 -3.04
N GLN A 15 -11.31 -13.20 -3.78
CA GLN A 15 -9.87 -13.39 -3.59
C GLN A 15 -9.32 -12.52 -2.44
N ILE A 16 -8.93 -13.18 -1.35
CA ILE A 16 -8.30 -12.55 -0.19
C ILE A 16 -7.01 -11.85 -0.64
N PRO A 17 -6.83 -10.55 -0.39
CA PRO A 17 -5.60 -9.84 -0.75
C PRO A 17 -4.40 -10.47 -0.04
N VAL A 18 -3.27 -10.51 -0.74
CA VAL A 18 -2.02 -11.12 -0.26
C VAL A 18 -0.98 -10.02 -0.08
N VAL A 19 -0.38 -9.97 1.10
CA VAL A 19 0.74 -9.08 1.41
C VAL A 19 1.98 -9.90 1.72
N GLY A 20 3.14 -9.45 1.26
CA GLY A 20 4.42 -10.09 1.55
C GLY A 20 5.04 -9.50 2.81
N LEU A 21 5.59 -10.33 3.70
CA LEU A 21 6.26 -9.87 4.92
C LEU A 21 7.75 -10.21 4.90
N TRP A 22 8.59 -9.19 4.96
CA TRP A 22 10.04 -9.28 5.22
C TRP A 22 10.34 -8.75 6.62
N SER A 23 10.58 -9.65 7.56
CA SER A 23 11.10 -9.32 8.89
C SER A 23 11.83 -10.55 9.41
N ASP A 24 12.90 -10.38 10.17
CA ASP A 24 13.56 -11.45 10.94
C ASP A 24 13.11 -11.48 12.41
N ASP A 25 12.27 -10.54 12.80
CA ASP A 25 11.73 -10.43 14.15
C ASP A 25 10.58 -11.45 14.36
N PRO A 26 10.71 -12.37 15.33
CA PRO A 26 9.71 -13.40 15.59
C PRO A 26 8.37 -12.81 16.08
N GLU A 27 8.40 -11.70 16.81
CA GLU A 27 7.20 -11.01 17.29
C GLU A 27 6.39 -10.46 16.11
N ILE A 28 7.07 -9.79 15.17
CA ILE A 28 6.47 -9.26 13.95
C ILE A 28 5.92 -10.40 13.08
N ARG A 29 6.71 -11.48 12.89
CA ARG A 29 6.31 -12.66 12.10
C ARG A 29 5.07 -13.35 12.64
N GLN A 30 4.86 -13.33 13.95
CA GLN A 30 3.68 -13.91 14.58
C GLN A 30 2.48 -12.95 14.55
N ALA A 31 2.67 -11.72 15.01
CA ALA A 31 1.58 -10.82 15.28
C ALA A 31 0.96 -10.18 14.02
N ILE A 32 1.74 -9.96 12.95
CA ILE A 32 1.20 -9.36 11.71
C ILE A 32 0.17 -10.26 11.02
N PRO A 33 0.43 -11.56 10.79
CA PRO A 33 -0.59 -12.48 10.27
C PRO A 33 -1.87 -12.49 11.12
N GLU A 34 -1.75 -12.55 12.45
CA GLU A 34 -2.89 -12.55 13.36
C GLU A 34 -3.69 -11.24 13.28
N ALA A 35 -3.02 -10.10 13.18
CA ALA A 35 -3.67 -8.80 13.12
C ALA A 35 -4.40 -8.54 11.80
N LEU A 36 -3.96 -9.16 10.70
CA LEU A 36 -4.47 -8.97 9.34
C LEU A 36 -5.50 -10.01 8.91
N ALA A 37 -5.46 -11.21 9.51
CA ALA A 37 -6.43 -12.26 9.28
C ALA A 37 -7.85 -11.88 9.76
N PRO A 38 -8.91 -12.44 9.16
CA PRO A 38 -8.91 -13.26 7.93
C PRO A 38 -8.93 -12.40 6.65
N THR A 39 -8.97 -11.07 6.78
CA THR A 39 -9.23 -10.15 5.67
C THR A 39 -8.08 -9.98 4.68
N VAL A 40 -6.85 -10.28 5.12
CA VAL A 40 -5.63 -10.18 4.33
C VAL A 40 -4.76 -11.38 4.67
N ALA A 41 -4.28 -12.10 3.65
CA ALA A 41 -3.34 -13.19 3.80
C ALA A 41 -1.90 -12.66 3.80
N VAL A 42 -1.07 -13.19 4.70
CA VAL A 42 0.34 -12.80 4.82
C VAL A 42 1.22 -13.92 4.27
N LEU A 43 2.00 -13.59 3.25
CA LEU A 43 3.02 -14.44 2.68
C LEU A 43 4.37 -14.10 3.33
N PRO A 44 4.95 -14.97 4.18
CA PRO A 44 6.29 -14.75 4.67
C PRO A 44 7.27 -14.82 3.49
N LEU A 45 8.09 -13.79 3.36
CA LEU A 45 9.11 -13.70 2.32
C LEU A 45 10.46 -13.80 3.01
N ASN A 46 11.22 -14.82 2.62
CA ASN A 46 12.54 -15.04 3.21
C ASN A 46 13.56 -14.09 2.58
N PRO A 47 14.39 -13.42 3.39
CA PRO A 47 15.51 -12.68 2.83
C PRO A 47 16.43 -13.59 2.01
N SER A 48 16.59 -14.86 2.37
CA SER A 48 17.48 -15.79 1.67
C SER A 48 16.94 -16.36 0.35
N SER A 49 15.67 -16.16 0.02
CA SER A 49 15.10 -16.59 -1.27
C SER A 49 14.35 -15.44 -1.93
N ALA A 50 14.97 -14.81 -2.93
CA ALA A 50 14.38 -13.73 -3.73
C ALA A 50 13.10 -14.15 -4.50
N ALA A 51 12.72 -15.43 -4.46
CA ALA A 51 11.49 -15.95 -5.02
C ALA A 51 10.45 -16.20 -3.91
N ALA A 52 9.32 -15.50 -3.99
CA ALA A 52 8.13 -15.83 -3.22
C ALA A 52 7.71 -17.28 -3.51
N PRO A 53 7.47 -18.14 -2.49
CA PRO A 53 7.00 -19.49 -2.73
C PRO A 53 5.50 -19.46 -3.09
N GLY A 54 5.17 -19.75 -4.35
CA GLY A 54 3.81 -19.98 -4.82
C GLY A 54 3.27 -18.98 -5.87
N PRO A 55 2.09 -19.25 -6.47
CA PRO A 55 1.54 -18.50 -7.60
C PRO A 55 0.98 -17.10 -7.24
N ALA A 56 0.83 -16.79 -5.94
CA ALA A 56 0.24 -15.53 -5.49
C ALA A 56 1.30 -14.42 -5.37
N ARG A 57 1.18 -13.37 -6.16
CA ARG A 57 2.04 -12.18 -6.08
C ARG A 57 1.56 -11.24 -4.98
N PRO A 58 2.44 -10.79 -4.06
CA PRO A 58 2.06 -9.83 -3.03
C PRO A 58 1.67 -8.49 -3.66
N GLN A 59 0.55 -7.93 -3.20
CA GLN A 59 0.02 -6.63 -3.67
C GLN A 59 0.55 -5.45 -2.85
N VAL A 60 1.02 -5.72 -1.64
CA VAL A 60 1.74 -4.81 -0.75
C VAL A 60 2.87 -5.60 -0.10
N LEU A 61 3.98 -4.93 0.19
CA LEU A 61 5.10 -5.48 0.92
C LEU A 61 5.20 -4.79 2.28
N LEU A 62 5.27 -5.58 3.34
CA LEU A 62 5.56 -5.14 4.69
C LEU A 62 7.03 -5.46 4.93
N VAL A 63 7.83 -4.43 5.19
CA VAL A 63 9.29 -4.59 5.30
C VAL A 63 9.77 -3.98 6.61
N ASP A 64 10.42 -4.80 7.41
CA ASP A 64 11.14 -4.36 8.60
C ASP A 64 12.25 -3.40 8.22
N ALA A 65 12.31 -2.26 8.90
CA ALA A 65 13.30 -1.22 8.65
C ALA A 65 14.74 -1.74 8.76
N THR A 66 14.98 -2.72 9.65
CA THR A 66 16.30 -3.35 9.83
C THR A 66 16.78 -4.13 8.59
N LEU A 67 15.86 -4.50 7.69
CA LEU A 67 16.16 -5.26 6.48
C LEU A 67 16.20 -4.41 5.21
N LEU A 68 15.83 -3.12 5.25
CA LEU A 68 15.70 -2.29 4.05
C LEU A 68 16.98 -2.24 3.19
N GLU A 69 18.15 -2.28 3.83
CA GLU A 69 19.46 -2.25 3.17
C GLU A 69 20.04 -3.65 2.93
N HIS A 70 19.34 -4.69 3.37
CA HIS A 70 19.80 -6.07 3.24
C HIS A 70 20.03 -6.43 1.77
N PRO A 71 21.16 -7.09 1.41
CA PRO A 71 21.53 -7.34 0.02
C PRO A 71 20.46 -8.04 -0.81
N THR A 72 19.62 -8.83 -0.16
CA THR A 72 18.59 -9.64 -0.82
C THR A 72 17.34 -8.85 -1.20
N LEU A 73 17.14 -7.64 -0.66
CA LEU A 73 16.13 -6.68 -1.15
C LEU A 73 16.63 -5.83 -2.33
N ARG A 74 17.94 -5.77 -2.59
CA ARG A 74 18.48 -4.95 -3.69
C ARG A 74 17.85 -5.26 -5.06
N PRO A 75 17.60 -6.54 -5.45
CA PRO A 75 16.92 -6.84 -6.69
C PRO A 75 15.49 -6.28 -6.72
N LEU A 76 14.76 -6.36 -5.60
CA LEU A 76 13.41 -5.82 -5.47
C LEU A 76 13.38 -4.30 -5.65
N TRP A 77 14.35 -3.58 -5.08
CA TRP A 77 14.45 -2.12 -5.24
C TRP A 77 14.73 -1.66 -6.67
N ARG A 78 15.31 -2.55 -7.49
CA ARG A 78 15.56 -2.29 -8.92
C ARG A 78 14.38 -2.69 -9.81
N GLN A 79 13.38 -3.41 -9.30
CA GLN A 79 12.20 -3.79 -10.08
C GLN A 79 11.32 -2.56 -10.35
N SER A 80 10.80 -2.48 -11.57
CA SER A 80 9.81 -1.49 -11.96
C SER A 80 8.83 -2.11 -12.96
N PRO A 81 7.51 -2.12 -12.67
CA PRO A 81 6.87 -1.68 -11.42
C PRO A 81 7.12 -2.64 -10.25
N ARG A 82 7.09 -2.12 -9.02
CA ARG A 82 7.14 -2.91 -7.76
C ARG A 82 5.87 -2.66 -6.92
N PRO A 83 5.45 -3.63 -6.07
CA PRO A 83 4.36 -3.38 -5.12
C PRO A 83 4.69 -2.23 -4.15
N PRO A 84 3.68 -1.49 -3.66
CA PRO A 84 3.85 -0.53 -2.58
C PRO A 84 4.40 -1.20 -1.31
N VAL A 85 5.17 -0.43 -0.54
CA VAL A 85 5.87 -0.86 0.67
C VAL A 85 5.34 -0.09 1.87
N LEU A 86 4.89 -0.84 2.87
CA LEU A 86 4.70 -0.37 4.24
C LEU A 86 5.95 -0.73 5.05
N VAL A 87 6.65 0.25 5.59
CA VAL A 87 7.80 -0.01 6.45
C VAL A 87 7.36 -0.22 7.90
N ILE A 88 7.93 -1.21 8.58
CA ILE A 88 7.76 -1.43 10.00
C ILE A 88 8.98 -0.86 10.73
N LEU A 89 8.77 0.14 11.57
CA LEU A 89 9.80 0.84 12.34
C LEU A 89 9.66 0.53 13.82
N ARG A 90 10.76 0.61 14.57
CA ARG A 90 10.75 0.79 16.04
C ARG A 90 10.77 2.28 16.37
N ALA A 91 10.34 2.66 17.57
CA ALA A 91 10.19 4.07 17.96
C ALA A 91 11.51 4.85 17.86
N GLU A 92 12.63 4.19 18.17
CA GLU A 92 13.98 4.75 18.14
C GLU A 92 14.44 5.09 16.71
N GLN A 93 13.80 4.51 15.70
CA GLN A 93 14.11 4.74 14.29
C GLN A 93 13.37 5.96 13.73
N LEU A 94 12.47 6.61 14.48
CA LEU A 94 11.80 7.83 14.01
C LEU A 94 12.73 9.03 13.92
N ASP A 95 13.69 9.15 14.85
CA ASP A 95 14.64 10.26 14.88
C ASP A 95 15.66 10.18 13.75
N ASN A 96 15.95 8.97 13.28
CA ASN A 96 16.79 8.71 12.12
C ASN A 96 16.20 7.56 11.26
N PRO A 97 15.24 7.87 10.37
CA PRO A 97 14.51 6.86 9.62
C PRO A 97 15.33 6.23 8.48
N GLY A 98 16.59 6.63 8.29
CA GLY A 98 17.46 6.07 7.24
C GLY A 98 16.79 6.10 5.86
N PRO A 99 16.71 4.96 5.14
CA PRO A 99 16.23 4.91 3.76
C PRO A 99 14.69 4.86 3.62
N VAL A 100 13.93 4.96 4.71
CA VAL A 100 12.46 4.82 4.70
C VAL A 100 11.76 5.79 3.74
N PRO A 101 12.06 7.10 3.75
CA PRO A 101 11.36 8.05 2.88
C PRO A 101 11.56 7.78 1.38
N GLN A 102 12.64 7.08 1.01
CA GLN A 102 12.94 6.75 -0.39
C GLN A 102 12.36 5.39 -0.81
N LEU A 103 12.23 4.44 0.12
CA LEU A 103 11.85 3.06 -0.18
C LEU A 103 10.38 2.73 0.12
N GLY A 104 9.79 3.39 1.13
CA GLY A 104 8.43 3.17 1.61
C GLY A 104 7.42 4.21 1.12
N GLN A 105 6.16 3.78 0.97
CA GLN A 105 5.02 4.65 0.66
C GLN A 105 4.22 5.02 1.91
N ASP A 106 4.36 4.22 2.97
CA ASP A 106 3.85 4.47 4.31
C ASP A 106 4.72 3.73 5.34
N PHE A 107 4.54 4.03 6.62
CA PHE A 107 5.19 3.30 7.71
C PHE A 107 4.26 3.08 8.90
N VAL A 108 4.63 2.14 9.76
CA VAL A 108 4.01 1.92 11.06
C VAL A 108 5.09 1.79 12.13
N VAL A 109 4.83 2.31 13.32
CA VAL A 109 5.72 2.16 14.47
C VAL A 109 5.24 0.95 15.28
N TRP A 110 6.11 -0.04 15.41
CA TRP A 110 5.87 -1.30 16.09
C TRP A 110 6.37 -1.25 17.54
N PRO A 111 5.59 -1.73 18.53
CA PRO A 111 4.28 -2.36 18.39
C PRO A 111 3.16 -1.35 18.08
N CYS A 112 2.24 -1.74 17.19
CA CYS A 112 1.10 -0.90 16.80
C CYS A 112 -0.24 -1.57 17.17
N ARG A 113 -1.31 -0.77 17.17
CA ARG A 113 -2.66 -1.34 17.33
C ARG A 113 -3.03 -2.13 16.07
N PRO A 114 -3.67 -3.32 16.18
CA PRO A 114 -4.10 -4.09 15.01
C PRO A 114 -4.99 -3.30 14.05
N GLY A 115 -5.84 -2.41 14.57
CA GLY A 115 -6.68 -1.53 13.77
C GLY A 115 -5.89 -0.54 12.92
N GLU A 116 -4.77 -0.01 13.44
CA GLU A 116 -3.89 0.88 12.69
C GLU A 116 -3.21 0.14 11.53
N LEU A 117 -2.62 -1.03 11.80
CA LEU A 117 -2.00 -1.86 10.77
C LEU A 117 -2.97 -2.19 9.64
N ARG A 118 -4.19 -2.63 9.99
CA ARG A 118 -5.24 -2.93 9.01
C ARG A 118 -5.60 -1.72 8.16
N LEU A 119 -5.71 -0.53 8.76
CA LEU A 119 -6.03 0.70 8.02
C LEU A 119 -4.94 1.08 7.05
N ARG A 120 -3.66 1.01 7.45
CA ARG A 120 -2.51 1.33 6.58
C ARG A 120 -2.39 0.33 5.44
N VAL A 121 -2.46 -0.96 5.73
CA VAL A 121 -2.44 -2.02 4.71
C VAL A 121 -3.61 -1.88 3.73
N ARG A 122 -4.83 -1.63 4.24
CA ARG A 122 -6.00 -1.40 3.36
C ARG A 122 -5.81 -0.16 2.49
N GLY A 123 -5.30 0.93 3.05
CA GLY A 123 -5.01 2.14 2.29
C GLY A 123 -4.07 1.86 1.12
N LEU A 124 -2.97 1.13 1.34
CA LEU A 124 -2.05 0.75 0.26
C LEU A 124 -2.69 -0.21 -0.75
N LEU A 125 -3.47 -1.20 -0.31
CA LEU A 125 -4.19 -2.12 -1.20
C LEU A 125 -5.21 -1.39 -2.09
N ASP A 126 -5.90 -0.39 -1.56
CA ASP A 126 -6.86 0.41 -2.31
C ASP A 126 -6.15 1.25 -3.39
N ARG A 127 -4.97 1.80 -3.10
CA ARG A 127 -4.12 2.50 -4.10
C ARG A 127 -3.70 1.57 -5.24
N THR A 128 -3.26 0.34 -4.94
CA THR A 128 -2.86 -0.63 -5.97
C THR A 128 -4.02 -1.02 -6.89
N ARG A 129 -5.27 -0.87 -6.42
CA ARG A 129 -6.50 -1.18 -7.18
C ARG A 129 -7.08 0.04 -7.90
N GLY A 130 -6.46 1.22 -7.80
CA GLY A 130 -7.05 2.48 -8.30
C GLY A 130 -8.39 2.80 -7.62
N ARG A 131 -8.56 2.35 -6.37
CA ARG A 131 -9.78 2.50 -5.55
C ARG A 131 -9.62 3.60 -4.49
N SER A 132 -8.60 4.46 -4.60
CA SER A 132 -8.54 5.64 -3.73
C SER A 132 -9.84 6.43 -3.87
N GLN A 133 -10.51 6.69 -2.75
CA GLN A 133 -11.76 7.42 -2.79
C GLN A 133 -11.45 8.85 -3.25
N PRO A 134 -12.17 9.38 -4.26
CA PRO A 134 -11.98 10.75 -4.68
C PRO A 134 -12.13 11.69 -3.49
N ILE A 135 -11.26 12.69 -3.39
CA ILE A 135 -11.41 13.79 -2.44
C ILE A 135 -12.64 14.58 -2.88
N VAL A 136 -13.67 14.64 -2.04
CA VAL A 136 -14.92 15.38 -2.34
C VAL A 136 -14.94 16.69 -1.54
N CYS A 137 -15.00 17.82 -2.24
CA CYS A 137 -15.14 19.16 -1.69
C CYS A 137 -16.31 19.88 -2.38
N GLY A 138 -17.48 19.88 -1.73
CA GLY A 138 -18.71 20.45 -2.30
C GLY A 138 -19.08 19.74 -3.62
N PRO A 139 -19.30 20.47 -4.73
CA PRO A 139 -19.61 19.85 -6.02
C PRO A 139 -18.38 19.23 -6.69
N ILE A 140 -17.16 19.43 -6.17
CA ILE A 140 -15.92 18.98 -6.78
C ILE A 140 -15.53 17.62 -6.20
N ALA A 141 -15.16 16.67 -7.06
CA ALA A 141 -14.53 15.41 -6.68
C ALA A 141 -13.19 15.27 -7.42
N ILE A 142 -12.12 14.88 -6.73
CA ILE A 142 -10.77 14.78 -7.28
C ILE A 142 -10.22 13.38 -6.98
N ASP A 143 -9.98 12.59 -8.01
CA ASP A 143 -9.19 11.36 -7.92
C ASP A 143 -7.73 11.69 -8.28
N ARG A 144 -6.90 11.78 -7.23
CA ARG A 144 -5.49 12.15 -7.37
C ARG A 144 -4.64 11.09 -8.05
N GLU A 145 -5.05 9.83 -7.99
CA GLU A 145 -4.30 8.74 -8.59
C GLU A 145 -4.59 8.62 -10.08
N ARG A 146 -5.83 8.86 -10.48
CA ARG A 146 -6.25 8.84 -11.88
C ARG A 146 -6.05 10.18 -12.59
N LEU A 147 -5.68 11.23 -11.84
CA LEU A 147 -5.64 12.62 -12.31
C LEU A 147 -6.99 13.06 -12.91
N GLU A 148 -8.09 12.56 -12.35
CA GLU A 148 -9.45 12.84 -12.81
C GLU A 148 -10.13 13.81 -11.85
N VAL A 149 -10.84 14.80 -12.40
CA VAL A 149 -11.63 15.76 -11.62
C VAL A 149 -13.05 15.76 -12.15
N TRP A 150 -14.03 15.85 -11.25
CA TRP A 150 -15.43 16.03 -11.58
C TRP A 150 -15.98 17.27 -10.90
N LEU A 151 -16.86 18.00 -11.59
CA LEU A 151 -17.68 19.08 -11.01
C LEU A 151 -19.16 18.72 -11.21
N ALA A 152 -19.90 18.63 -10.11
CA ALA A 152 -21.28 18.18 -10.05
C ALA A 152 -21.51 16.85 -10.82
N GLY A 153 -20.54 15.93 -10.74
CA GLY A 153 -20.56 14.64 -11.42
C GLY A 153 -20.18 14.65 -12.90
N ARG A 154 -19.78 15.80 -13.47
CA ARG A 154 -19.29 15.89 -14.86
C ARG A 154 -17.76 15.91 -14.89
N PRO A 155 -17.10 15.08 -15.73
CA PRO A 155 -15.64 15.07 -15.83
C PRO A 155 -15.13 16.42 -16.37
N LEU A 156 -14.12 16.96 -15.70
CA LEU A 156 -13.37 18.13 -16.13
C LEU A 156 -12.10 17.67 -16.84
N GLN A 157 -11.96 18.06 -18.10
CA GLN A 157 -10.71 17.92 -18.84
C GLN A 157 -9.76 19.02 -18.34
N LEU A 158 -8.83 18.65 -17.45
CA LEU A 158 -7.79 19.56 -16.97
C LEU A 158 -6.47 19.24 -17.65
N THR A 159 -5.72 20.27 -17.99
CA THR A 159 -4.31 20.12 -18.32
C THR A 159 -3.52 19.72 -17.06
N PRO A 160 -2.35 19.08 -17.19
CA PRO A 160 -1.51 18.74 -16.04
C PRO A 160 -1.17 19.94 -15.14
N LYS A 161 -1.04 21.14 -15.73
CA LYS A 161 -0.81 22.39 -15.00
C LYS A 161 -2.03 22.84 -14.18
N GLU A 162 -3.22 22.73 -14.73
CA GLU A 162 -4.45 23.08 -14.00
C GLU A 162 -4.74 22.09 -12.88
N PHE A 163 -4.41 20.81 -13.08
CA PHE A 163 -4.51 19.81 -12.02
C PHE A 163 -3.56 20.10 -10.84
N LEU A 164 -2.36 20.63 -11.10
CA LEU A 164 -1.38 21.01 -10.07
C LEU A 164 -1.85 22.13 -9.13
N VAL A 165 -2.72 23.03 -9.60
CA VAL A 165 -3.25 24.13 -8.77
C VAL A 165 -4.34 23.67 -7.79
N LEU A 166 -4.92 22.48 -8.00
CA LEU A 166 -5.99 21.92 -7.16
C LEU A 166 -5.48 20.98 -6.05
N GLN A 167 -4.16 20.80 -5.91
CA GLN A 167 -3.53 19.85 -4.98
C GLN A 167 -3.30 20.44 -3.59
#